data_AF-A0A0J6C337-F1
#
_entry.id   AF-A0A0J6C337-F1
#
_cell.length_a   1.000
_cell.length_b   1.000
_cell.length_c   1.000
_cell.angle_alpha   90.00
_cell.angle_beta   90.00
_cell.angle_gamma   90.00
#
_symmetry.space_group_name_H-M   'P 1'
#
loop_
_entity.id
_entity.type
_entity.pdbx_description
1 polymer ?
#
loop_
_entity_poly.entity_id
_entity_poly.type
_entity_poly.pdbx_seq_one_letter_code
_entity_poly.pdbx_strand_id
1 'polypeptide(L)'
;MTIGVAASGERAAWAVRDAVLGAELLGRGAIGGFAVLAIVDAQGALHYGQTQRGGITALDMPPGWQSARLAAAISSGPDRPEPLVQFLAGQAGLGLVTGHRLPNQPGADGMALNQAVLRRMAQGQAPQQAVDEVLAAHAEWDAGLIALDTGGRLGMGNSVRVTRRDDLGELRRRTYEASLGLLHNSIYTRAPLAPDLAELAWARLTGRAGALHLLTLDAPVTIQAGPADRVHVDAQGRILALESADPRLSTLNRPGTAVYLGAGVWREGRWVGRAQTELYAELRAGTVHPGPGGGHLLMRGRDVAA
;
A
#
# COMPACT_ATOMS: atom_id res chain seq x y z
N MET A 1 6.91 7.52 8.61
CA MET A 1 5.63 6.81 8.66
C MET A 1 5.92 5.34 8.49
N THR A 2 5.17 4.47 9.15
CA THR A 2 5.25 3.02 8.90
C THR A 2 3.84 2.52 8.69
N ILE A 3 3.66 1.63 7.72
CA ILE A 3 2.39 0.97 7.42
C ILE A 3 2.60 -0.53 7.36
N GLY A 4 1.71 -1.27 8.01
CA GLY A 4 1.54 -2.70 7.85
C GLY A 4 0.19 -2.98 7.22
N VAL A 5 0.14 -3.90 6.26
CA VAL A 5 -1.09 -4.32 5.58
C VAL A 5 -1.07 -5.83 5.45
N ALA A 6 -2.17 -6.51 5.77
CA ALA A 6 -2.36 -7.92 5.48
C ALA A 6 -3.73 -8.14 4.83
N ALA A 7 -3.77 -9.02 3.83
CA ALA A 7 -5.00 -9.34 3.14
C ALA A 7 -5.11 -10.82 2.79
N SER A 8 -6.33 -11.33 2.83
CA SER A 8 -6.73 -12.60 2.25
C SER A 8 -7.85 -12.39 1.22
N GLY A 9 -7.87 -13.21 0.17
CA GLY A 9 -8.83 -13.13 -0.92
C GLY A 9 -8.17 -13.20 -2.29
N GLU A 10 -8.94 -13.04 -3.36
CA GLU A 10 -8.36 -13.01 -4.70
C GLU A 10 -7.41 -11.80 -4.87
N ARG A 11 -6.28 -12.01 -5.54
CA ARG A 11 -5.29 -10.94 -5.84
C ARG A 11 -4.77 -10.24 -4.58
N ALA A 12 -4.65 -10.95 -3.46
CA ALA A 12 -4.25 -10.38 -2.17
C ALA A 12 -2.94 -9.58 -2.24
N ALA A 13 -1.95 -10.09 -2.99
CA ALA A 13 -0.67 -9.41 -3.17
C ALA A 13 -0.80 -8.04 -3.85
N TRP A 14 -1.69 -7.88 -4.83
CA TRP A 14 -1.92 -6.61 -5.53
C TRP A 14 -2.74 -5.67 -4.66
N ALA A 15 -3.65 -6.21 -3.84
CA ALA A 15 -4.42 -5.40 -2.90
C ALA A 15 -3.51 -4.78 -1.84
N VAL A 16 -2.62 -5.58 -1.26
CA VAL A 16 -1.59 -5.12 -0.33
C VAL A 16 -0.67 -4.10 -1.00
N ARG A 17 -0.20 -4.39 -2.21
CA ARG A 17 0.62 -3.44 -3.01
C ARG A 17 -0.08 -2.10 -3.18
N ASP A 18 -1.35 -2.11 -3.60
CA ASP A 18 -2.09 -0.87 -3.89
C ASP A 18 -2.36 -0.04 -2.63
N ALA A 19 -2.64 -0.66 -1.48
CA ALA A 19 -2.74 0.05 -0.21
C ALA A 19 -1.40 0.66 0.22
N VAL A 20 -0.28 -0.06 0.07
CA VAL A 20 1.04 0.49 0.39
C VAL A 20 1.40 1.62 -0.56
N LEU A 21 1.17 1.48 -1.86
CA LEU A 21 1.42 2.52 -2.85
C LEU A 21 0.57 3.77 -2.57
N GLY A 22 -0.70 3.60 -2.20
CA GLY A 22 -1.53 4.70 -1.73
C GLY A 22 -0.92 5.43 -0.54
N ALA A 23 -0.32 4.69 0.40
CA ALA A 23 0.35 5.27 1.57
C ALA A 23 1.63 6.01 1.19
N GLU A 24 2.36 5.54 0.18
CA GLU A 24 3.57 6.20 -0.34
C GLU A 24 3.23 7.49 -1.09
N LEU A 25 2.06 7.55 -1.76
CA LEU A 25 1.59 8.71 -2.51
C LEU A 25 0.91 9.79 -1.63
N LEU A 26 0.13 9.37 -0.63
CA LEU A 26 -0.63 10.29 0.25
C LEU A 26 0.07 10.56 1.58
N GLY A 27 0.90 9.63 2.03
CA GLY A 27 1.60 9.71 3.29
C GLY A 27 2.63 10.82 3.32
N ARG A 28 2.99 11.26 4.53
CA ARG A 28 4.03 12.26 4.76
C ARG A 28 5.04 11.77 5.78
N GLY A 29 6.28 12.19 5.59
CA GLY A 29 7.43 11.78 6.39
C GLY A 29 8.20 10.66 5.71
N ALA A 30 8.96 9.91 6.51
CA ALA A 30 9.78 8.82 6.00
C ALA A 30 8.90 7.63 5.57
N ILE A 31 8.52 7.56 4.29
CA ILE A 31 7.72 6.51 3.61
C ILE A 31 8.19 6.42 2.15
N GLY A 32 7.96 5.28 1.47
CA GLY A 32 8.39 5.09 0.07
C GLY A 32 9.87 4.73 -0.12
N GLY A 33 10.55 4.30 0.95
CA GLY A 33 11.92 3.83 0.90
C GLY A 33 12.00 2.32 0.98
N PHE A 34 11.84 1.79 2.19
CA PHE A 34 11.87 0.37 2.49
C PHE A 34 10.49 -0.26 2.28
N ALA A 35 10.46 -1.45 1.69
CA ALA A 35 9.26 -2.29 1.65
C ALA A 35 9.63 -3.78 1.73
N VAL A 36 8.81 -4.56 2.42
CA VAL A 36 8.80 -6.02 2.38
C VAL A 36 7.39 -6.46 2.07
N LEU A 37 7.22 -7.30 1.07
CA LEU A 37 5.97 -7.97 0.74
C LEU A 37 6.19 -9.48 0.80
N ALA A 38 5.29 -10.19 1.47
CA ALA A 38 5.29 -11.63 1.53
C ALA A 38 3.98 -12.18 1.01
N ILE A 39 4.04 -13.33 0.35
CA ILE A 39 2.88 -14.08 -0.10
C ILE A 39 2.96 -15.53 0.33
N VAL A 40 1.79 -16.17 0.42
CA VAL A 40 1.70 -17.64 0.37
C VAL A 40 1.06 -17.99 -0.97
N ASP A 41 1.80 -18.72 -1.81
CA ASP A 41 1.34 -19.11 -3.14
C ASP A 41 0.29 -20.24 -3.09
N ALA A 42 -0.17 -20.66 -4.27
CA ALA A 42 -1.18 -21.72 -4.39
C ALA A 42 -0.67 -23.09 -3.91
N GLN A 43 0.64 -23.30 -3.86
CA GLN A 43 1.30 -24.50 -3.36
C GLN A 43 1.55 -24.42 -1.84
N GLY A 44 1.19 -23.32 -1.19
CA GLY A 44 1.45 -23.09 0.23
C GLY A 44 2.87 -22.65 0.54
N ALA A 45 3.69 -22.36 -0.48
CA ALA A 45 5.05 -21.89 -0.30
C ALA A 45 5.08 -20.39 -0.01
N LEU A 46 6.00 -20.01 0.87
CA LEU A 46 6.21 -18.64 1.31
C LEU A 46 7.26 -17.97 0.42
N HIS A 47 6.90 -16.81 -0.13
CA HIS A 47 7.82 -15.99 -0.94
C HIS A 47 7.91 -14.58 -0.38
N TYR A 48 9.08 -13.96 -0.56
CA TYR A 48 9.37 -12.60 -0.13
C TYR A 48 9.90 -11.75 -1.28
N GLY A 49 9.46 -10.50 -1.32
CA GLY A 49 10.05 -9.43 -2.09
C GLY A 49 10.43 -8.31 -1.13
N GLN A 50 11.63 -7.75 -1.27
CA GLN A 50 12.12 -6.72 -0.34
C GLN A 50 12.99 -5.68 -1.04
N THR A 51 12.98 -4.45 -0.54
CA THR A 51 13.88 -3.38 -0.99
C THR A 51 14.14 -2.37 0.13
N GLN A 52 15.30 -1.72 0.09
CA GLN A 52 15.66 -0.58 0.93
C GLN A 52 15.27 0.77 0.32
N ARG A 53 15.06 0.81 -0.99
CA ARG A 53 14.87 2.03 -1.78
C ARG A 53 13.81 1.82 -2.85
N GLY A 54 13.02 2.87 -3.10
CA GLY A 54 11.97 2.86 -4.13
C GLY A 54 10.62 2.30 -3.67
N GLY A 55 10.48 1.91 -2.40
CA GLY A 55 9.20 1.53 -1.82
C GLY A 55 8.59 0.29 -2.49
N ILE A 56 7.26 0.20 -2.48
CA ILE A 56 6.56 -0.99 -3.00
C ILE A 56 6.69 -1.15 -4.51
N THR A 57 6.94 -0.07 -5.26
CA THR A 57 7.04 -0.11 -6.73
C THR A 57 8.38 -0.64 -7.23
N ALA A 58 9.41 -0.64 -6.38
CA ALA A 58 10.70 -1.25 -6.68
C ALA A 58 10.76 -2.77 -6.42
N LEU A 59 9.69 -3.36 -5.86
CA LEU A 59 9.62 -4.80 -5.69
C LEU A 59 9.33 -5.50 -7.02
N ASP A 60 10.12 -6.52 -7.34
CA ASP A 60 9.74 -7.48 -8.36
C ASP A 60 8.56 -8.32 -7.84
N MET A 61 7.44 -8.26 -8.55
CA MET A 61 6.23 -9.02 -8.25
C MET A 61 5.94 -9.93 -9.43
N PRO A 62 6.46 -11.18 -9.41
CA PRO A 62 6.27 -12.11 -10.51
C PRO A 62 4.79 -12.32 -10.84
N PRO A 63 4.43 -12.55 -12.11
CA PRO A 63 3.03 -12.77 -12.52
C PRO A 63 2.31 -13.85 -11.70
N GLY A 64 3.04 -14.89 -11.26
CA GLY A 64 2.49 -15.97 -10.44
C GLY A 64 1.97 -15.54 -9.07
N TRP A 65 2.40 -14.38 -8.54
CA TRP A 65 1.87 -13.87 -7.28
C TRP A 65 0.42 -13.39 -7.42
N GLN A 66 -0.08 -13.16 -8.64
CA GLN A 66 -1.43 -12.65 -8.86
C GLN A 66 -2.50 -13.62 -8.34
N SER A 67 -2.20 -14.92 -8.37
CA SER A 67 -3.05 -15.98 -7.80
C SER A 67 -2.88 -16.17 -6.29
N ALA A 68 -1.92 -15.52 -5.64
CA ALA A 68 -1.71 -15.65 -4.21
C ALA A 68 -2.93 -15.11 -3.44
N ARG A 69 -3.45 -15.94 -2.53
CA ARG A 69 -4.64 -15.61 -1.75
C ARG A 69 -4.34 -15.04 -0.38
N LEU A 70 -3.07 -15.00 0.00
CA LEU A 70 -2.59 -14.49 1.27
C LEU A 70 -1.38 -13.61 0.99
N ALA A 71 -1.42 -12.38 1.46
CA ALA A 71 -0.31 -11.47 1.36
C ALA A 71 -0.25 -10.56 2.57
N ALA A 72 0.96 -10.11 2.88
CA ALA A 72 1.19 -9.05 3.84
C ALA A 72 2.35 -8.18 3.36
N ALA A 73 2.37 -6.93 3.80
CA ALA A 73 3.49 -6.04 3.59
C ALA A 73 3.75 -5.15 4.80
N ILE A 74 4.95 -4.62 4.84
CA ILE A 74 5.35 -3.49 5.67
C ILE A 74 6.16 -2.52 4.82
N SER A 75 5.88 -1.22 4.92
CA SER A 75 6.64 -0.16 4.24
C SER A 75 6.91 1.02 5.16
N SER A 76 8.05 1.68 4.97
CA SER A 76 8.45 2.89 5.68
C SER A 76 9.58 3.63 4.96
N GLY A 77 10.21 4.58 5.65
CA GLY A 77 11.44 5.20 5.18
C GLY A 77 12.62 4.22 5.00
N PRO A 78 13.64 4.63 4.24
CA PRO A 78 14.83 3.83 3.93
C PRO A 78 15.67 3.44 5.17
N ASP A 79 16.71 2.63 4.92
CA ASP A 79 17.81 2.32 5.85
C ASP A 79 17.37 1.55 7.09
N ARG A 80 16.58 0.51 6.86
CA ARG A 80 16.19 -0.42 7.92
C ARG A 80 17.28 -1.46 8.18
N PRO A 81 17.48 -1.90 9.43
CA PRO A 81 18.40 -3.00 9.73
C PRO A 81 18.14 -4.23 8.87
N GLU A 82 19.20 -4.79 8.30
CA GLU A 82 19.14 -6.07 7.59
C GLU A 82 19.20 -7.26 8.57
N PRO A 83 18.63 -8.42 8.23
CA PRO A 83 17.89 -8.71 7.00
C PRO A 83 16.48 -8.09 7.03
N LEU A 84 16.03 -7.48 5.94
CA LEU A 84 14.73 -6.80 5.84
C LEU A 84 13.53 -7.69 6.18
N VAL A 85 13.55 -8.97 5.82
CA VAL A 85 12.47 -9.92 6.17
C VAL A 85 12.17 -10.02 7.67
N GLN A 86 13.06 -9.58 8.55
CA GLN A 86 12.81 -9.58 10.00
C GLN A 86 11.56 -8.78 10.40
N PHE A 87 11.18 -7.76 9.61
CA PHE A 87 10.01 -6.92 9.87
C PHE A 87 8.68 -7.58 9.51
N LEU A 88 8.71 -8.67 8.72
CA LEU A 88 7.53 -9.42 8.30
C LEU A 88 7.80 -10.92 8.46
N ALA A 89 7.35 -11.48 9.57
CA ALA A 89 7.53 -12.89 9.84
C ALA A 89 6.50 -13.72 9.07
N GLY A 90 6.91 -14.86 8.53
CA GLY A 90 6.01 -15.78 7.82
C GLY A 90 6.44 -17.22 8.04
N GLN A 91 5.48 -18.12 8.00
CA GLN A 91 5.72 -19.56 8.05
C GLN A 91 4.75 -20.28 7.11
N ALA A 92 5.31 -21.07 6.18
CA ALA A 92 4.55 -21.89 5.24
C ALA A 92 3.57 -22.81 5.99
N GLY A 93 2.34 -22.93 5.48
CA GLY A 93 1.27 -23.69 6.12
C GLY A 93 0.65 -23.06 7.38
N LEU A 94 1.22 -21.96 7.92
CA LEU A 94 0.74 -21.31 9.13
C LEU A 94 0.14 -19.92 8.87
N GLY A 95 0.92 -19.00 8.32
CA GLY A 95 0.48 -17.61 8.15
C GLY A 95 1.59 -16.58 8.05
N LEU A 96 1.19 -15.31 8.11
CA LEU A 96 2.03 -14.11 8.00
C LEU A 96 1.75 -13.19 9.20
N VAL A 97 2.79 -12.54 9.72
CA VAL A 97 2.69 -11.50 10.75
C VAL A 97 3.52 -10.28 10.33
N THR A 98 2.81 -9.18 10.11
CA THR A 98 3.36 -7.86 9.80
C THR A 98 2.95 -6.87 10.89
N GLY A 99 3.17 -5.58 10.67
CA GLY A 99 2.75 -4.55 11.60
C GLY A 99 3.23 -3.16 11.20
N HIS A 100 3.21 -2.26 12.16
CA HIS A 100 3.84 -0.95 12.02
C HIS A 100 4.65 -0.60 13.28
N ARG A 101 5.42 0.48 13.22
CA ARG A 101 6.49 0.80 14.18
C ARG A 101 7.57 -0.29 14.15
N LEU A 102 7.73 -1.08 15.21
CA LEU A 102 8.77 -2.11 15.35
C LEU A 102 8.15 -3.49 15.64
N PRO A 103 7.47 -4.14 14.68
CA PRO A 103 6.90 -5.48 14.90
C PRO A 103 7.96 -6.55 15.16
N ASN A 104 9.22 -6.29 14.79
CA ASN A 104 10.37 -7.17 14.99
C ASN A 104 11.14 -6.90 16.29
N GLN A 105 10.69 -5.98 17.14
CA GLN A 105 11.41 -5.63 18.35
C GLN A 105 11.53 -6.89 19.25
N PRO A 106 12.74 -7.26 19.73
CA PRO A 106 12.93 -8.46 20.56
C PRO A 106 12.26 -8.28 21.91
N GLY A 107 11.33 -9.16 22.31
CA GLY A 107 10.71 -9.15 23.63
C GLY A 107 11.69 -9.44 24.76
N ALA A 108 11.17 -9.56 26.00
CA ALA A 108 12.01 -9.79 27.18
C ALA A 108 12.79 -11.12 27.12
N ASP A 109 12.29 -12.11 26.37
CA ASP A 109 12.92 -13.41 26.12
C ASP A 109 13.86 -13.41 24.89
N GLY A 110 14.07 -12.24 24.27
CA GLY A 110 14.89 -12.07 23.07
C GLY A 110 14.19 -12.46 21.76
N MET A 111 12.96 -13.00 21.79
CA MET A 111 12.22 -13.30 20.56
C MET A 111 11.48 -12.07 20.04
N ALA A 112 11.58 -11.80 18.74
CA ALA A 112 10.82 -10.73 18.10
C ALA A 112 9.29 -10.90 18.28
N LEU A 113 8.58 -9.80 18.52
CA LEU A 113 7.13 -9.82 18.78
C LEU A 113 6.33 -10.49 17.65
N ASN A 114 6.64 -10.22 16.38
CA ASN A 114 6.01 -10.87 15.23
C ASN A 114 6.24 -12.39 15.19
N GLN A 115 7.42 -12.87 15.59
CA GLN A 115 7.72 -14.29 15.73
C GLN A 115 7.00 -14.91 16.93
N ALA A 116 6.84 -14.17 18.03
CA ALA A 116 6.07 -14.61 19.19
C ALA A 116 4.61 -14.87 18.83
N VAL A 117 4.01 -14.02 17.99
CA VAL A 117 2.66 -14.23 17.45
C VAL A 117 2.61 -15.50 16.58
N LEU A 118 3.55 -15.70 15.66
CA LEU A 118 3.61 -16.94 14.86
C LEU A 118 3.74 -18.18 15.74
N ARG A 119 4.60 -18.15 16.78
CA ARG A 119 4.77 -19.28 17.70
C ARG A 119 3.46 -19.64 18.40
N ARG A 120 2.69 -18.65 18.82
CA ARG A 120 1.36 -18.85 19.43
C ARG A 120 0.34 -19.40 18.43
N MET A 121 0.33 -18.90 17.19
CA MET A 121 -0.50 -19.46 16.13
C MET A 121 -0.13 -20.93 15.84
N ALA A 122 1.16 -21.28 15.86
CA ALA A 122 1.63 -22.65 15.69
C ALA A 122 1.16 -23.58 16.82
N GLN A 123 0.89 -23.02 18.01
CA GLN A 123 0.29 -23.72 19.15
C GLN A 123 -1.25 -23.82 19.05
N GLY A 124 -1.84 -23.40 17.94
CA GLY A 124 -3.27 -23.51 17.66
C GLY A 124 -4.11 -22.28 18.05
N GLN A 125 -3.48 -21.20 18.52
CA GLN A 125 -4.22 -19.97 18.83
C GLN A 125 -4.74 -19.29 17.55
N ALA A 126 -5.93 -18.70 17.64
CA ALA A 126 -6.46 -17.85 16.57
C ALA A 126 -5.61 -16.57 16.44
N PRO A 127 -5.49 -15.98 15.24
CA PRO A 127 -4.65 -14.80 15.00
C PRO A 127 -4.90 -13.62 15.95
N GLN A 128 -6.15 -13.27 16.23
CA GLN A 128 -6.47 -12.17 17.15
C GLN A 128 -6.01 -12.47 18.58
N GLN A 129 -6.28 -13.68 19.08
CA GLN A 129 -5.86 -14.11 20.41
C GLN A 129 -4.32 -14.06 20.54
N ALA A 130 -3.60 -14.56 19.55
CA ALA A 130 -2.13 -14.54 19.55
C ALA A 130 -1.58 -13.10 19.58
N VAL A 131 -2.17 -12.18 18.81
CA VAL A 131 -1.81 -10.75 18.82
C VAL A 131 -2.10 -10.12 20.18
N ASP A 132 -3.31 -10.30 20.72
CA ASP A 132 -3.73 -9.72 21.99
C ASP A 132 -2.84 -10.19 23.14
N GLU A 133 -2.52 -11.49 23.21
CA GLU A 133 -1.66 -12.05 24.25
C GLU A 133 -0.21 -11.54 24.16
N VAL A 134 0.34 -11.40 22.94
CA VAL A 134 1.69 -10.83 22.77
C VAL A 134 1.72 -9.36 23.15
N LEU A 135 0.74 -8.56 22.72
CA LEU A 135 0.69 -7.13 23.03
C LEU A 135 0.39 -6.88 24.51
N ALA A 136 -0.44 -7.69 25.17
CA ALA A 136 -0.70 -7.60 26.60
C ALA A 136 0.57 -7.86 27.43
N ALA A 137 1.36 -8.87 27.05
CA ALA A 137 2.65 -9.16 27.70
C ALA A 137 3.71 -8.07 27.44
N HIS A 138 3.51 -7.24 26.42
CA HIS A 138 4.46 -6.23 25.94
C HIS A 138 3.79 -4.86 25.79
N ALA A 139 2.94 -4.48 26.76
CA ALA A 139 2.07 -3.30 26.67
C ALA A 139 2.81 -1.99 26.35
N GLU A 140 4.05 -1.84 26.81
CA GLU A 140 4.87 -0.63 26.66
C GLU A 140 5.88 -0.68 25.49
N TRP A 141 5.81 -1.70 24.64
CA TRP A 141 6.65 -1.80 23.43
C TRP A 141 6.11 -0.91 22.31
N ASP A 142 6.97 -0.43 21.41
CA ASP A 142 6.55 0.46 20.31
C ASP A 142 6.19 -0.37 19.07
N ALA A 143 5.10 -1.13 19.16
CA ALA A 143 4.67 -2.07 18.12
C ALA A 143 3.15 -2.11 17.95
N GLY A 144 2.71 -2.12 16.69
CA GLY A 144 1.41 -2.65 16.30
C GLY A 144 1.60 -3.87 15.41
N LEU A 145 0.73 -4.87 15.56
CA LEU A 145 0.85 -6.19 14.94
C LEU A 145 -0.40 -6.52 14.12
N ILE A 146 -0.20 -7.20 12.99
CA ILE A 146 -1.25 -7.76 12.15
C ILE A 146 -0.87 -9.20 11.84
N ALA A 147 -1.72 -10.15 12.19
CA ALA A 147 -1.55 -11.58 11.94
C ALA A 147 -2.64 -12.08 10.98
N LEU A 148 -2.23 -12.90 10.02
CA LEU A 148 -3.09 -13.53 9.03
C LEU A 148 -2.73 -15.01 8.92
N ASP A 149 -3.69 -15.90 9.13
CA ASP A 149 -3.45 -17.33 8.95
C ASP A 149 -3.81 -17.85 7.55
N THR A 150 -3.53 -19.13 7.30
CA THR A 150 -3.84 -19.79 6.02
C THR A 150 -5.33 -19.88 5.70
N GLY A 151 -6.20 -19.81 6.71
CA GLY A 151 -7.65 -19.72 6.55
C GLY A 151 -8.15 -18.30 6.28
N GLY A 152 -7.26 -17.31 6.19
CA GLY A 152 -7.59 -15.92 5.99
C GLY A 152 -8.22 -15.25 7.23
N ARG A 153 -8.12 -15.85 8.42
CA ARG A 153 -8.52 -15.20 9.68
C ARG A 153 -7.49 -14.15 10.02
N LEU A 154 -7.97 -12.97 10.42
CA LEU A 154 -7.15 -11.80 10.70
C LEU A 154 -7.24 -11.40 12.17
N GLY A 155 -6.09 -11.13 12.76
CA GLY A 155 -5.93 -10.51 14.07
C GLY A 155 -5.08 -9.25 13.95
N MET A 156 -5.42 -8.19 14.67
CA MET A 156 -4.62 -6.97 14.67
C MET A 156 -4.80 -6.18 15.95
N GLY A 157 -3.78 -5.40 16.31
CA GLY A 157 -3.83 -4.55 17.48
C GLY A 157 -2.57 -3.71 17.66
N ASN A 158 -2.67 -2.76 18.57
CA ASN A 158 -1.59 -1.86 18.98
C ASN A 158 -1.24 -2.12 20.44
N SER A 159 0.04 -2.01 20.79
CA SER A 159 0.42 -1.97 22.20
C SER A 159 -0.21 -0.76 22.90
N VAL A 160 -0.32 -0.81 24.24
CA VAL A 160 -0.84 0.30 25.05
C VAL A 160 -0.02 1.58 24.85
N ARG A 161 1.29 1.46 24.62
CA ARG A 161 2.13 2.61 24.26
C ARG A 161 1.74 3.24 22.92
N VAL A 162 1.50 2.41 21.91
CA VAL A 162 1.15 2.90 20.58
C VAL A 162 -0.23 3.54 20.58
N THR A 163 -1.22 3.00 21.30
CA THR A 163 -2.58 3.57 21.37
C THR A 163 -2.65 4.98 21.97
N ARG A 164 -1.62 5.42 22.72
CA ARG A 164 -1.52 6.80 23.24
C ARG A 164 -1.13 7.83 22.19
N ARG A 165 -0.82 7.41 20.96
CA ARG A 165 -0.47 8.30 19.85
C ARG A 165 -1.73 8.88 19.19
N ASP A 166 -1.63 10.12 18.72
CA ASP A 166 -2.72 10.82 18.04
C ASP A 166 -2.57 10.86 16.50
N ASP A 167 -1.67 10.02 15.96
CA ASP A 167 -1.31 9.95 14.54
C ASP A 167 -1.46 8.54 13.94
N LEU A 168 -2.29 7.71 14.57
CA LEU A 168 -2.61 6.36 14.14
C LEU A 168 -3.69 6.35 13.07
N GLY A 169 -3.60 5.36 12.18
CA GLY A 169 -4.74 4.92 11.39
C GLY A 169 -4.85 3.41 11.42
N GLU A 170 -6.07 2.93 11.57
CA GLU A 170 -6.40 1.52 11.64
C GLU A 170 -7.65 1.27 10.81
N LEU A 171 -7.65 0.18 10.05
CA LEU A 171 -8.86 -0.31 9.41
C LEU A 171 -8.84 -1.83 9.31
N ARG A 172 -10.00 -2.41 9.60
CA ARG A 172 -10.28 -3.84 9.39
C ARG A 172 -11.55 -4.00 8.57
N ARG A 173 -11.50 -4.87 7.55
CA ARG A 173 -12.67 -5.23 6.75
C ARG A 173 -12.65 -6.72 6.46
N ARG A 174 -13.81 -7.37 6.55
CA ARG A 174 -13.93 -8.82 6.34
C ARG A 174 -15.29 -9.18 5.74
N THR A 175 -15.26 -10.12 4.80
CA THR A 175 -16.40 -10.87 4.28
C THR A 175 -16.08 -12.35 4.35
N TYR A 176 -16.94 -13.20 3.77
CA TYR A 176 -16.62 -14.62 3.62
C TYR A 176 -15.52 -14.88 2.58
N GLU A 177 -15.33 -13.97 1.61
CA GLU A 177 -14.38 -14.14 0.49
C GLU A 177 -13.02 -13.49 0.73
N ALA A 178 -12.99 -12.44 1.55
CA ALA A 178 -11.82 -11.60 1.72
C ALA A 178 -11.70 -11.01 3.12
N SER A 179 -10.46 -10.80 3.56
CA SER A 179 -10.14 -10.03 4.76
C SER A 179 -9.03 -9.02 4.44
N LEU A 180 -9.08 -7.87 5.11
CA LEU A 180 -8.09 -6.80 5.01
C LEU A 180 -7.89 -6.22 6.41
N GLY A 181 -6.64 -6.07 6.82
CA GLY A 181 -6.24 -5.36 8.01
C GLY A 181 -5.07 -4.44 7.70
N LEU A 182 -5.14 -3.22 8.24
CA LEU A 182 -4.13 -2.20 8.01
C LEU A 182 -3.92 -1.40 9.31
N LEU A 183 -2.65 -1.21 9.65
CA LEU A 183 -2.20 -0.34 10.72
C LEU A 183 -1.16 0.62 10.15
N HIS A 184 -1.24 1.90 10.49
CA HIS A 184 -0.17 2.83 10.22
C HIS A 184 -0.04 3.87 11.32
N ASN A 185 1.13 4.50 11.34
CA ASN A 185 1.32 5.78 12.03
C ASN A 185 1.90 6.79 11.04
N SER A 186 1.54 8.06 11.21
CA SER A 186 2.16 9.14 10.45
C SER A 186 3.41 9.68 11.14
N ILE A 187 4.03 10.69 10.53
CA ILE A 187 5.00 11.58 11.20
C ILE A 187 4.47 13.02 11.21
N TYR A 188 3.80 13.43 10.12
CA TYR A 188 3.39 14.83 9.93
C TYR A 188 1.88 15.03 9.76
N THR A 189 1.11 14.00 9.42
CA THR A 189 -0.32 14.14 9.06
C THR A 189 -1.23 13.34 9.99
N ARG A 190 -2.34 13.95 10.39
CA ARG A 190 -3.40 13.30 11.18
C ARG A 190 -4.69 13.04 10.38
N ALA A 191 -4.67 13.37 9.08
CA ALA A 191 -5.80 13.13 8.21
C ALA A 191 -6.10 11.61 8.11
N PRO A 192 -7.37 11.21 8.03
CA PRO A 192 -7.75 9.80 7.97
C PRO A 192 -7.27 9.18 6.66
N LEU A 193 -6.14 8.49 6.71
CA LEU A 193 -5.56 7.83 5.55
C LEU A 193 -6.05 6.37 5.42
N ALA A 194 -6.23 5.67 6.54
CA ALA A 194 -6.64 4.27 6.55
C ALA A 194 -7.88 3.93 5.69
N PRO A 195 -8.98 4.73 5.69
CA PRO A 195 -10.13 4.48 4.81
C PRO A 195 -9.78 4.51 3.32
N ASP A 196 -9.00 5.51 2.88
CA ASP A 196 -8.62 5.68 1.48
C ASP A 196 -7.71 4.53 1.00
N LEU A 197 -6.77 4.10 1.83
CA LEU A 197 -5.90 2.95 1.53
C LEU A 197 -6.69 1.64 1.46
N ALA A 198 -7.65 1.49 2.37
CA ALA A 198 -8.49 0.32 2.39
C ALA A 198 -9.39 0.22 1.16
N GLU A 199 -9.90 1.35 0.65
CA GLU A 199 -10.69 1.36 -0.58
C GLU A 199 -9.89 0.88 -1.78
N LEU A 200 -8.61 1.27 -1.91
CA LEU A 200 -7.72 0.78 -2.96
C LEU A 200 -7.53 -0.75 -2.88
N ALA A 201 -7.15 -1.26 -1.70
CA ALA A 201 -6.97 -2.70 -1.49
C ALA A 201 -8.29 -3.46 -1.71
N TRP A 202 -9.40 -2.96 -1.18
CA TRP A 202 -10.68 -3.64 -1.23
C TRP A 202 -11.26 -3.70 -2.64
N ALA A 203 -11.09 -2.64 -3.42
CA ALA A 203 -11.43 -2.65 -4.84
C ALA A 203 -10.64 -3.71 -5.60
N ARG A 204 -9.35 -3.88 -5.29
CA ARG A 204 -8.51 -4.92 -5.89
C ARG A 204 -8.93 -6.33 -5.45
N LEU A 205 -9.23 -6.55 -4.18
CA LEU A 205 -9.68 -7.85 -3.67
C LEU A 205 -10.99 -8.28 -4.32
N THR A 206 -11.96 -7.38 -4.38
CA THR A 206 -13.34 -7.70 -4.77
C THR A 206 -13.66 -7.46 -6.25
N GLY A 207 -12.78 -6.76 -6.98
CA GLY A 207 -13.06 -6.31 -8.35
C GLY A 207 -14.14 -5.24 -8.45
N ARG A 208 -14.68 -4.77 -7.32
CA ARG A 208 -15.69 -3.71 -7.27
C ARG A 208 -15.00 -2.35 -7.29
N ALA A 209 -15.52 -1.42 -8.08
CA ALA A 209 -15.01 -0.05 -8.09
C ALA A 209 -15.17 0.58 -6.69
N GLY A 210 -14.06 1.12 -6.15
CA GLY A 210 -14.05 1.97 -4.96
C GLY A 210 -14.11 3.44 -5.32
N ALA A 211 -14.10 4.32 -4.30
CA ALA A 211 -14.07 5.77 -4.51
C ALA A 211 -12.72 6.28 -5.04
N LEU A 212 -11.65 5.62 -4.62
CA LEU A 212 -10.28 5.97 -4.95
C LEU A 212 -9.73 4.94 -5.95
N HIS A 213 -9.02 5.43 -6.96
CA HIS A 213 -8.43 4.59 -8.00
C HIS A 213 -6.98 4.96 -8.23
N LEU A 214 -6.16 3.94 -8.48
CA LEU A 214 -4.80 4.09 -8.93
C LEU A 214 -4.77 4.16 -10.46
N LEU A 215 -4.21 5.24 -10.98
CA LEU A 215 -3.91 5.44 -12.40
C LEU A 215 -2.43 5.20 -12.65
N THR A 216 -2.11 4.74 -13.86
CA THR A 216 -0.78 4.27 -14.24
C THR A 216 -0.33 4.89 -15.56
N LEU A 217 0.87 5.45 -15.58
CA LEU A 217 1.59 5.84 -16.78
C LEU A 217 2.66 4.78 -17.02
N ASP A 218 2.38 3.83 -17.90
CA ASP A 218 3.28 2.70 -18.17
C ASP A 218 4.21 2.96 -19.36
N ALA A 219 3.83 3.89 -20.24
CA ALA A 219 4.57 4.27 -21.43
C ALA A 219 4.53 5.79 -21.63
N PRO A 220 5.43 6.37 -22.44
CA PRO A 220 5.39 7.80 -22.72
C PRO A 220 4.07 8.21 -23.37
N VAL A 221 3.49 9.32 -22.92
CA VAL A 221 2.24 9.87 -23.49
C VAL A 221 2.44 11.32 -23.93
N THR A 222 1.65 11.76 -24.90
CA THR A 222 1.72 13.14 -25.38
C THR A 222 0.97 14.10 -24.47
N ILE A 223 1.49 15.33 -24.34
CA ILE A 223 0.79 16.49 -23.80
C ILE A 223 0.30 17.34 -24.96
N GLN A 224 -1.00 17.61 -24.99
CA GLN A 224 -1.61 18.53 -25.93
C GLN A 224 -1.96 19.85 -25.23
N ALA A 225 -1.88 20.96 -25.95
CA ALA A 225 -2.41 22.22 -25.46
C ALA A 225 -3.94 22.14 -25.44
N GLY A 226 -4.55 22.54 -24.33
CA GLY A 226 -5.99 22.54 -24.14
C GLY A 226 -6.44 23.72 -23.28
N PRO A 227 -7.75 23.96 -23.15
CA PRO A 227 -8.27 25.04 -22.32
C PRO A 227 -8.21 24.75 -20.80
N ALA A 228 -7.89 23.51 -20.41
CA ALA A 228 -7.82 23.05 -19.03
C ALA A 228 -6.88 21.85 -18.89
N ASP A 229 -6.40 21.59 -17.67
CA ASP A 229 -5.62 20.39 -17.39
C ASP A 229 -6.51 19.14 -17.31
N ARG A 230 -6.21 18.13 -18.14
CA ARG A 230 -6.96 16.88 -18.21
C ARG A 230 -6.05 15.67 -18.34
N VAL A 231 -6.47 14.58 -17.70
CA VAL A 231 -5.85 13.26 -17.83
C VAL A 231 -6.81 12.36 -18.57
N HIS A 232 -6.39 11.80 -19.69
CA HIS A 232 -7.18 10.81 -20.43
C HIS A 232 -6.75 9.41 -20.05
N VAL A 233 -7.71 8.56 -19.70
CA VAL A 233 -7.45 7.17 -19.27
C VAL A 233 -8.29 6.16 -20.02
N ASP A 234 -7.81 4.93 -20.09
CA ASP A 234 -8.58 3.79 -20.57
C ASP A 234 -9.48 3.18 -19.47
N ALA A 235 -10.16 2.07 -19.79
CA ALA A 235 -11.02 1.36 -18.85
C ALA A 235 -10.25 0.73 -17.66
N GLN A 236 -8.95 0.48 -17.83
CA GLN A 236 -8.06 -0.11 -16.82
C GLN A 236 -7.37 0.95 -15.96
N GLY A 237 -7.54 2.24 -16.27
CA GLY A 237 -6.89 3.34 -15.56
C GLY A 237 -5.46 3.62 -16.04
N ARG A 238 -5.08 3.13 -17.24
CA ARG A 238 -3.82 3.54 -17.87
C ARG A 238 -3.99 4.92 -18.49
N ILE A 239 -3.03 5.80 -18.24
CA ILE A 239 -2.96 7.15 -18.79
C ILE A 239 -2.58 7.04 -20.27
N LEU A 240 -3.40 7.63 -21.14
CA LEU A 240 -3.25 7.59 -22.59
C LEU A 240 -2.70 8.89 -23.17
N ALA A 241 -3.11 10.02 -22.59
CA ALA A 241 -2.71 11.37 -23.03
C ALA A 241 -3.00 12.39 -21.93
N LEU A 242 -2.32 13.53 -22.00
CA LEU A 242 -2.58 14.68 -21.15
C LEU A 242 -3.00 15.89 -22.00
N GLU A 243 -3.90 16.71 -21.49
CA GLU A 243 -4.10 18.08 -21.96
C GLU A 243 -3.61 19.04 -20.88
N SER A 244 -2.99 20.16 -21.26
CA SER A 244 -2.64 21.22 -20.31
C SER A 244 -3.04 22.60 -20.80
N ALA A 245 -3.49 23.43 -19.85
CA ALA A 245 -3.71 24.87 -20.08
C ALA A 245 -2.41 25.69 -20.09
N ASP A 246 -1.30 25.14 -19.59
CA ASP A 246 0.00 25.78 -19.68
C ASP A 246 0.69 25.42 -21.01
N PRO A 247 0.76 26.35 -21.99
CA PRO A 247 1.38 26.07 -23.28
C PRO A 247 2.89 25.81 -23.18
N ARG A 248 3.52 26.14 -22.05
CA ARG A 248 4.96 25.90 -21.85
C ARG A 248 5.26 24.44 -21.58
N LEU A 249 4.32 23.68 -21.02
CA LEU A 249 4.55 22.30 -20.57
C LEU A 249 5.02 21.39 -21.71
N SER A 250 4.48 21.61 -22.92
CA SER A 250 4.85 20.86 -24.13
C SER A 250 6.25 21.18 -24.68
N THR A 251 6.92 22.21 -24.15
CA THR A 251 8.26 22.62 -24.59
C THR A 251 9.34 22.28 -23.57
N LEU A 252 8.97 21.82 -22.38
CA LEU A 252 9.91 21.50 -21.32
C LEU A 252 10.73 20.24 -21.66
N ASN A 253 11.98 20.26 -21.20
CA ASN A 253 12.90 19.13 -21.28
C ASN A 253 13.62 18.95 -19.94
N ARG A 254 12.85 18.56 -18.91
CA ARG A 254 13.29 18.41 -17.53
C ARG A 254 12.22 17.66 -16.70
N PRO A 255 12.59 17.16 -15.51
CA PRO A 255 11.60 16.72 -14.52
C PRO A 255 10.65 17.86 -14.11
N GLY A 256 9.36 17.55 -13.99
CA GLY A 256 8.33 18.51 -13.62
C GLY A 256 6.97 17.86 -13.32
N THR A 257 6.04 18.68 -12.83
CA THR A 257 4.66 18.26 -12.59
C THR A 257 3.92 18.17 -13.93
N ALA A 258 3.58 16.95 -14.34
CA ALA A 258 2.82 16.64 -15.55
C ALA A 258 1.30 16.71 -15.32
N VAL A 259 0.85 16.33 -14.13
CA VAL A 259 -0.56 16.41 -13.71
C VAL A 259 -0.63 17.09 -12.37
N TYR A 260 -1.41 18.16 -12.29
CA TYR A 260 -1.65 18.90 -11.06
C TYR A 260 -2.79 18.29 -10.23
N LEU A 261 -2.72 18.51 -8.92
CA LEU A 261 -3.79 18.16 -7.99
C LEU A 261 -5.11 18.78 -8.45
N GLY A 262 -6.17 17.97 -8.48
CA GLY A 262 -7.50 18.42 -8.89
C GLY A 262 -7.74 18.44 -10.40
N ALA A 263 -6.74 18.14 -11.23
CA ALA A 263 -6.91 17.98 -12.68
C ALA A 263 -8.05 16.98 -13.00
N GLY A 264 -8.83 17.29 -14.03
CA GLY A 264 -9.97 16.47 -14.42
C GLY A 264 -9.50 15.17 -15.06
N VAL A 265 -10.05 14.02 -14.64
CA VAL A 265 -9.79 12.73 -15.26
C VAL A 265 -10.96 12.36 -16.18
N TRP A 266 -10.62 11.98 -17.40
CA TRP A 266 -11.56 11.71 -18.49
C TRP A 266 -11.34 10.32 -19.07
N ARG A 267 -12.44 9.63 -19.38
CA ARG A 267 -12.45 8.33 -20.06
C ARG A 267 -13.48 8.39 -21.18
N GLU A 268 -13.04 8.11 -22.40
CA GLU A 268 -13.90 8.14 -23.61
C GLU A 268 -14.71 9.44 -23.73
N GLY A 269 -14.08 10.59 -23.47
CA GLY A 269 -14.73 11.90 -23.53
C GLY A 269 -15.71 12.20 -22.38
N ARG A 270 -15.83 11.31 -21.38
CA ARG A 270 -16.62 11.55 -20.16
C ARG A 270 -15.72 11.87 -18.97
N TRP A 271 -16.06 12.92 -18.23
CA TRP A 271 -15.42 13.25 -16.96
C TRP A 271 -15.79 12.20 -15.90
N VAL A 272 -14.78 11.51 -15.34
CA VAL A 272 -14.94 10.39 -14.38
C VAL A 272 -14.46 10.71 -12.97
N GLY A 273 -13.66 11.76 -12.78
CA GLY A 273 -13.13 12.09 -11.46
C GLY A 273 -12.06 13.18 -11.46
N ARG A 274 -11.34 13.31 -10.35
CA ARG A 274 -10.24 14.28 -10.21
C ARG A 274 -9.01 13.64 -9.61
N ALA A 275 -7.84 14.09 -10.07
CA ALA A 275 -6.56 13.76 -9.46
C ALA A 275 -6.54 14.16 -7.98
N GLN A 276 -6.12 13.24 -7.10
CA GLN A 276 -5.92 13.43 -5.66
C GLN A 276 -4.46 13.58 -5.28
N THR A 277 -3.56 13.28 -6.22
CA THR A 277 -2.13 13.54 -6.11
C THR A 277 -1.65 14.24 -7.37
N GLU A 278 -0.42 14.71 -7.34
CA GLU A 278 0.27 15.20 -8.54
C GLU A 278 1.01 14.04 -9.21
N LEU A 279 1.22 14.14 -10.53
CA LEU A 279 2.16 13.28 -11.25
C LEU A 279 3.42 14.08 -11.55
N TYR A 280 4.51 13.76 -10.86
CA TYR A 280 5.83 14.28 -11.18
C TYR A 280 6.57 13.30 -12.09
N ALA A 281 7.02 13.79 -13.25
CA ALA A 281 7.54 12.94 -14.30
C ALA A 281 8.59 13.67 -15.14
N GLU A 282 9.27 12.91 -15.99
CA GLU A 282 10.22 13.45 -16.95
C GLU A 282 9.46 13.99 -18.17
N LEU A 283 9.57 15.31 -18.40
CA LEU A 283 8.96 15.98 -19.55
C LEU A 283 9.99 16.14 -20.66
N ARG A 284 9.65 15.74 -21.89
CA ARG A 284 10.54 15.82 -23.06
C ARG A 284 9.76 16.27 -24.28
N ALA A 285 9.88 17.54 -24.65
CA ALA A 285 9.38 18.07 -25.92
C ALA A 285 7.93 17.63 -26.25
N GLY A 286 7.04 17.72 -25.27
CA GLY A 286 5.63 17.40 -25.46
C GLY A 286 5.24 15.97 -25.11
N THR A 287 6.17 15.16 -24.60
CA THR A 287 5.86 13.85 -24.03
C THR A 287 6.18 13.77 -22.54
N VAL A 288 5.38 13.00 -21.81
CA VAL A 288 5.57 12.67 -20.40
C VAL A 288 6.02 11.23 -20.31
N HIS A 289 7.16 11.00 -19.68
CA HIS A 289 7.74 9.68 -19.51
C HIS A 289 7.57 9.20 -18.06
N PRO A 290 7.29 7.91 -17.84
CA PRO A 290 7.28 7.36 -16.49
C PRO A 290 8.65 7.54 -15.81
N GLY A 291 8.62 7.91 -14.53
CA GLY A 291 9.82 8.04 -13.71
C GLY A 291 10.38 6.67 -13.27
N PRO A 292 11.58 6.64 -12.66
CA PRO A 292 12.22 5.40 -12.19
C PRO A 292 11.40 4.59 -11.17
N GLY A 293 10.49 5.24 -10.43
CA GLY A 293 9.57 4.61 -9.48
C GLY A 293 8.18 4.30 -10.06
N GLY A 294 8.03 4.39 -11.39
CA GLY A 294 6.75 4.34 -12.09
C GLY A 294 6.07 5.71 -12.17
N GLY A 295 5.07 5.85 -13.05
CA GLY A 295 4.19 7.01 -13.08
C GLY A 295 2.84 6.65 -12.47
N HIS A 296 2.66 6.94 -11.17
CA HIS A 296 1.44 6.63 -10.45
C HIS A 296 0.71 7.89 -10.02
N LEU A 297 -0.61 7.86 -10.14
CA LEU A 297 -1.50 8.97 -9.82
C LEU A 297 -2.72 8.42 -9.11
N LEU A 298 -3.14 9.02 -8.01
CA LEU A 298 -4.43 8.67 -7.40
C LEU A 298 -5.51 9.58 -7.96
N MET A 299 -6.68 9.02 -8.23
CA MET A 299 -7.89 9.78 -8.54
C MET A 299 -9.05 9.39 -7.64
N ARG A 300 -9.96 10.35 -7.39
CA ARG A 300 -11.24 10.09 -6.75
C ARG A 300 -12.35 10.16 -7.80
N GLY A 301 -13.15 9.11 -7.87
CA GLY A 301 -14.30 8.99 -8.78
C GLY A 301 -15.43 9.95 -8.40
N ARG A 302 -16.23 10.35 -9.39
CA ARG A 302 -17.35 11.28 -9.22
C ARG A 302 -18.54 10.68 -8.46
N ASP A 303 -18.73 9.36 -8.56
CA ASP A 303 -19.94 8.67 -8.08
C ASP A 303 -19.91 8.34 -6.58
N VAL A 304 -18.91 8.85 -5.85
CA VAL A 304 -18.84 8.72 -4.39
C VAL A 304 -18.85 10.13 -3.80
N ALA A 305 -19.96 10.47 -3.13
CA ALA A 305 -20.11 11.74 -2.42
C ALA A 305 -18.93 11.95 -1.45
N ALA A 306 -18.41 13.17 -1.44
CA ALA A 306 -17.36 13.62 -0.52
C ALA A 306 -17.88 13.68 0.93
#